data_AF-A0A3S1PNX1-F1
#
_entry.id   AF-A0A3S1PNX1-F1
#
_cell.length_a   1.000
_cell.length_b   1.000
_cell.length_c   1.000
_cell.angle_alpha   90.00
_cell.angle_beta   90.00
_cell.angle_gamma   90.00
#
_symmetry.space_group_name_H-M   'P 1'
#
loop_
_entity.id
_entity.type
_entity.pdbx_description
1 polymer ?
#
loop_
_entity_poly.entity_id
_entity_poly.type
_entity_poly.pdbx_seq_one_letter_code
_entity_poly.pdbx_strand_id
1 'polypeptide(L)'
;MLKSIEPYRKMLSHAIDAHPRLDFHPALVAQFHNVGRDTFLNHVSGVPFGGHPYPLPQDASLVQSLGLDRRAYITVHNSFSEVSGRPRTTRDYPFMDDVVKEVKVQLPDLPVVQVGVVGGTLSSADYNLSSKTTQPQITSVLANSSMHFDMEGGLVHIASCVGTPCGVVFGPTPIGYYAYPNNINIAPRVCGDCWSITEDWQKTCLLGAAEPPCMFTQPPKAVAHAALPQLRALLGEKITA
;
A
#
# COMPACT_ATOMS: atom_id res chain seq x y z
N MET A 1 -9.62 16.68 -26.01
CA MET A 1 -8.58 16.50 -24.98
C MET A 1 -8.12 17.83 -24.39
N LEU A 2 -7.54 18.78 -25.15
CA LEU A 2 -7.08 20.05 -24.54
C LEU A 2 -8.21 20.90 -23.95
N LYS A 3 -9.39 20.96 -24.61
CA LYS A 3 -10.57 21.68 -24.10
C LYS A 3 -11.16 21.09 -22.80
N SER A 4 -11.01 19.79 -22.55
CA SER A 4 -11.50 19.15 -21.31
C SER A 4 -10.57 19.40 -20.13
N ILE A 5 -9.28 19.65 -20.38
CA ILE A 5 -8.26 19.88 -19.34
C ILE A 5 -8.25 21.35 -18.88
N GLU A 6 -8.61 22.29 -19.76
CA GLU A 6 -8.50 23.74 -19.51
C GLU A 6 -9.18 24.23 -18.20
N PRO A 7 -10.39 23.77 -17.83
CA PRO A 7 -11.00 24.14 -16.55
C PRO A 7 -10.17 23.68 -15.35
N TYR A 8 -9.63 22.45 -15.40
CA TYR A 8 -8.78 21.89 -14.34
C TYR A 8 -7.43 22.59 -14.26
N ARG A 9 -6.83 22.95 -15.40
CA ARG A 9 -5.58 23.73 -15.40
C ARG A 9 -5.78 25.09 -14.74
N LYS A 10 -6.89 25.77 -15.03
CA LYS A 10 -7.23 27.05 -14.38
C LYS A 10 -7.50 26.86 -12.89
N MET A 11 -8.24 25.81 -12.51
CA MET A 11 -8.53 25.51 -11.12
C MET A 11 -7.26 25.21 -10.31
N LEU A 12 -6.34 24.42 -10.87
CA LEU A 12 -5.12 23.98 -10.19
C LEU A 12 -3.93 24.94 -10.35
N SER A 13 -4.04 26.05 -11.10
CA SER A 13 -2.90 26.92 -11.39
C SER A 13 -2.23 27.46 -10.13
N HIS A 14 -3.01 27.91 -9.14
CA HIS A 14 -2.47 28.39 -7.87
C HIS A 14 -1.73 27.30 -7.08
N ALA A 15 -2.17 26.03 -7.18
CA ALA A 15 -1.49 24.92 -6.52
C ALA A 15 -0.17 24.60 -7.21
N ILE A 16 -0.14 24.66 -8.55
CA ILE A 16 1.08 24.52 -9.36
C ILE A 16 2.08 25.63 -9.03
N ASP A 17 1.63 26.89 -8.99
CA ASP A 17 2.46 28.05 -8.70
C ASP A 17 2.99 28.06 -7.25
N ALA A 18 2.24 27.45 -6.32
CA ALA A 18 2.58 27.36 -4.90
C ALA A 18 3.34 26.07 -4.53
N HIS A 19 3.76 25.26 -5.50
CA HIS A 19 4.52 24.03 -5.25
C HIS A 19 5.76 24.31 -4.36
N PRO A 20 6.02 23.50 -3.31
CA PRO A 20 5.32 22.26 -2.92
C PRO A 20 4.19 22.45 -1.88
N ARG A 21 3.82 23.67 -1.51
CA ARG A 21 2.94 23.93 -0.35
C ARG A 21 1.50 23.46 -0.52
N LEU A 22 1.01 23.40 -1.75
CA LEU A 22 -0.37 23.02 -2.08
C LEU A 22 -0.46 21.73 -2.89
N ASP A 23 0.56 20.87 -2.79
CA ASP A 23 0.60 19.58 -3.52
C ASP A 23 -0.50 18.61 -3.08
N PHE A 24 -1.13 18.84 -1.92
CA PHE A 24 -2.32 18.10 -1.49
C PHE A 24 -3.58 18.47 -2.27
N HIS A 25 -3.64 19.66 -2.89
CA HIS A 25 -4.86 20.19 -3.47
C HIS A 25 -5.43 19.34 -4.63
N PRO A 26 -4.63 18.81 -5.58
CA PRO A 26 -5.13 17.88 -6.58
C PRO A 26 -5.85 16.65 -5.98
N ALA A 27 -5.40 16.14 -4.82
CA ALA A 27 -6.06 15.03 -4.16
C ALA A 27 -7.43 15.41 -3.60
N LEU A 28 -7.60 16.62 -3.06
CA LEU A 28 -8.90 17.11 -2.61
C LEU A 28 -9.87 17.28 -3.77
N VAL A 29 -9.41 17.87 -4.86
CA VAL A 29 -10.21 18.00 -6.09
C VAL A 29 -10.67 16.62 -6.58
N ALA A 30 -9.75 15.66 -6.68
CA ALA A 30 -10.08 14.30 -7.10
C ALA A 30 -11.18 13.68 -6.21
N GLN A 31 -11.07 13.83 -4.89
CA GLN A 31 -12.09 13.34 -3.95
C GLN A 31 -13.45 14.03 -4.12
N PHE A 32 -13.50 15.34 -4.36
CA PHE A 32 -14.76 16.04 -4.65
C PHE A 32 -15.44 15.52 -5.93
N HIS A 33 -14.64 15.02 -6.88
CA HIS A 33 -15.13 14.38 -8.09
C HIS A 33 -15.38 12.87 -7.93
N ASN A 34 -15.23 12.32 -6.72
CA ASN A 34 -15.36 10.90 -6.41
C ASN A 34 -14.46 10.01 -7.30
N VAL A 35 -13.24 10.48 -7.57
CA VAL A 35 -12.22 9.76 -8.33
C VAL A 35 -10.91 9.65 -7.52
N GLY A 36 -10.22 8.53 -7.70
CA GLY A 36 -8.95 8.25 -7.05
C GLY A 36 -7.75 8.78 -7.85
N ARG A 37 -6.56 8.63 -7.29
CA ARG A 37 -5.27 8.95 -7.93
C ARG A 37 -5.08 8.15 -9.23
N ASP A 38 -5.58 6.93 -9.26
CA ASP A 38 -5.55 6.01 -10.39
C ASP A 38 -6.38 6.47 -11.59
N THR A 39 -7.44 7.24 -11.34
CA THR A 39 -8.47 7.59 -12.33
C THR A 39 -8.62 9.10 -12.55
N PHE A 40 -8.03 9.94 -11.71
CA PHE A 40 -8.18 11.40 -11.78
C PHE A 40 -7.72 11.98 -13.12
N LEU A 41 -6.57 11.54 -13.66
CA LEU A 41 -6.09 12.05 -14.95
C LEU A 41 -6.97 11.59 -16.13
N ASN A 42 -7.53 10.39 -16.05
CA ASN A 42 -8.53 9.89 -17.00
C ASN A 42 -9.79 10.75 -16.96
N HIS A 43 -10.28 11.04 -15.76
CA HIS A 43 -11.43 11.92 -15.53
C HIS A 43 -11.21 13.32 -16.12
N VAL A 44 -10.06 13.94 -15.83
CA VAL A 44 -9.70 15.28 -16.31
C VAL A 44 -9.53 15.32 -17.84
N SER A 45 -8.88 14.31 -18.41
CA SER A 45 -8.60 14.28 -19.86
C SER A 45 -9.79 13.84 -20.71
N GLY A 46 -10.73 13.08 -20.13
CA GLY A 46 -11.79 12.36 -20.84
C GLY A 46 -11.31 11.09 -21.52
N VAL A 47 -10.09 10.62 -21.21
CA VAL A 47 -9.54 9.36 -21.73
C VAL A 47 -10.09 8.21 -20.88
N PRO A 48 -10.72 7.18 -21.47
CA PRO A 48 -11.20 6.03 -20.70
C PRO A 48 -10.10 5.39 -19.84
N PHE A 49 -10.46 4.97 -18.62
CA PHE A 49 -9.53 4.25 -17.75
C PHE A 49 -9.34 2.82 -18.28
N GLY A 50 -8.08 2.44 -18.52
CA GLY A 50 -7.72 1.13 -19.09
C GLY A 50 -7.70 -0.02 -18.09
N GLY A 51 -8.00 0.24 -16.82
CA GLY A 51 -7.86 -0.71 -15.73
C GLY A 51 -6.50 -0.61 -15.03
N HIS A 52 -6.41 -1.21 -13.84
CA HIS A 52 -5.18 -1.29 -13.06
C HIS A 52 -4.11 -2.23 -13.62
N PRO A 53 -4.44 -3.36 -14.28
CA PRO A 53 -3.43 -4.27 -14.78
C PRO A 53 -2.46 -3.59 -15.74
N TYR A 54 -1.16 -3.73 -15.47
CA TYR A 54 -0.10 -3.17 -16.30
C TYR A 54 1.03 -4.18 -16.43
N PRO A 55 1.57 -4.42 -17.64
CA PRO A 55 2.57 -5.45 -17.89
C PRO A 55 3.95 -5.01 -17.38
N LEU A 56 4.14 -5.08 -16.07
CA LEU A 56 5.43 -4.86 -15.43
C LEU A 56 6.38 -6.02 -15.76
N PRO A 57 7.68 -5.77 -15.97
CA PRO A 57 8.68 -6.83 -16.14
C PRO A 57 8.66 -7.80 -14.96
N GLN A 58 8.73 -9.09 -15.27
CA GLN A 58 8.74 -10.19 -14.30
C GLN A 58 9.96 -11.09 -14.50
N ASP A 59 10.53 -11.54 -13.39
CA ASP A 59 11.57 -12.56 -13.29
C ASP A 59 11.15 -13.60 -12.24
N ALA A 60 10.63 -14.73 -12.71
CA ALA A 60 10.12 -15.81 -11.86
C ALA A 60 11.22 -16.67 -11.21
N SER A 61 12.50 -16.48 -11.55
CA SER A 61 13.61 -17.33 -11.07
C SER A 61 13.70 -17.38 -9.54
N LEU A 62 13.46 -16.25 -8.87
CA LEU A 62 13.48 -16.17 -7.41
C LEU A 62 12.29 -16.94 -6.80
N VAL A 63 11.09 -16.78 -7.36
CA VAL A 63 9.88 -17.46 -6.89
C VAL A 63 10.05 -18.99 -7.02
N GLN A 64 10.58 -19.45 -8.17
CA GLN A 64 10.84 -20.86 -8.45
C GLN A 64 11.93 -21.45 -7.55
N SER A 65 13.04 -20.74 -7.35
CA SER A 65 14.14 -21.25 -6.51
C SER A 65 13.76 -21.40 -5.03
N LEU A 66 12.79 -20.62 -4.56
CA LEU A 66 12.22 -20.73 -3.21
C LEU A 66 11.03 -21.68 -3.12
N GLY A 67 10.58 -22.26 -4.24
CA GLY A 67 9.39 -23.12 -4.32
C GLY A 67 8.08 -22.40 -4.02
N LEU A 68 8.05 -21.07 -4.15
CA LEU A 68 6.87 -20.23 -3.88
C LEU A 68 5.86 -20.28 -5.03
N ASP A 69 6.24 -20.81 -6.19
CA ASP A 69 5.37 -21.08 -7.34
C ASP A 69 4.48 -22.32 -7.14
N ARG A 70 4.77 -23.14 -6.13
CA ARG A 70 4.09 -24.44 -5.88
C ARG A 70 3.18 -24.42 -4.66
N ARG A 71 3.04 -23.29 -3.99
CA ARG A 71 2.21 -23.14 -2.78
C ARG A 71 1.70 -21.73 -2.67
N ALA A 72 0.51 -21.58 -2.09
CA ALA A 72 0.02 -20.26 -1.72
C ALA A 72 0.89 -19.65 -0.62
N TYR A 73 1.11 -18.33 -0.68
CA TYR A 73 1.83 -17.55 0.32
C TYR A 73 1.26 -16.13 0.40
N ILE A 74 1.61 -15.39 1.45
CA ILE A 74 1.38 -13.95 1.53
C ILE A 74 2.70 -13.20 1.57
N THR A 75 2.65 -11.95 1.14
CA THR A 75 3.79 -11.04 1.27
C THR A 75 3.48 -9.96 2.29
N VAL A 76 4.52 -9.45 2.94
CA VAL A 76 4.39 -8.36 3.91
C VAL A 76 5.55 -7.39 3.76
N HIS A 77 5.27 -6.10 3.81
CA HIS A 77 6.30 -5.07 3.91
C HIS A 77 6.22 -4.40 5.26
N ASN A 78 7.36 -4.36 5.93
CA ASN A 78 7.56 -3.53 7.09
C ASN A 78 8.51 -2.41 6.70
N SER A 79 8.01 -1.17 6.79
CA SER A 79 8.81 -0.02 6.46
C SER A 79 9.78 0.27 7.61
N PHE A 80 9.41 0.14 8.89
CA PHE A 80 10.19 0.72 9.99
C PHE A 80 10.77 -0.31 10.97
N SER A 81 11.97 -0.02 11.49
CA SER A 81 12.41 -0.49 12.79
C SER A 81 13.47 0.44 13.38
N GLU A 82 13.66 0.36 14.69
CA GLU A 82 14.75 1.05 15.38
C GLU A 82 16.13 0.64 14.83
N VAL A 83 16.27 -0.62 14.41
CA VAL A 83 17.52 -1.17 13.85
C VAL A 83 17.82 -0.65 12.44
N SER A 84 16.81 -0.20 11.70
CA SER A 84 16.99 0.26 10.32
C SER A 84 17.79 1.57 10.19
N GLY A 85 18.00 2.30 11.29
CA GLY A 85 18.72 3.59 11.31
C GLY A 85 18.00 4.72 10.59
N ARG A 86 16.87 4.44 9.93
CA ARG A 86 16.06 5.45 9.25
C ARG A 86 15.17 6.18 10.27
N PRO A 87 14.96 7.50 10.11
CA PRO A 87 13.97 8.20 10.91
C PRO A 87 12.57 7.62 10.69
N ARG A 88 11.81 7.47 11.77
CA ARG A 88 10.39 7.11 11.70
C ARG A 88 9.65 8.17 10.91
N THR A 89 8.78 7.74 10.00
CA THR A 89 7.85 8.63 9.30
C THR A 89 6.46 8.56 9.88
N THR A 90 5.65 9.58 9.63
CA THR A 90 4.25 9.63 10.08
C THR A 90 3.35 8.58 9.42
N ARG A 91 3.83 7.93 8.36
CA ARG A 91 3.17 6.80 7.67
C ARG A 91 3.54 5.43 8.21
N ASP A 92 4.50 5.34 9.12
CA ASP A 92 4.99 4.05 9.58
C ASP A 92 3.99 3.41 10.57
N TYR A 93 3.43 2.28 10.17
CA TYR A 93 2.63 1.38 10.99
C TYR A 93 3.56 0.44 11.76
N PRO A 94 3.68 0.57 13.08
CA PRO A 94 4.71 -0.14 13.84
C PRO A 94 4.40 -1.62 14.08
N PHE A 95 3.15 -2.06 13.85
CA PHE A 95 2.68 -3.36 14.33
C PHE A 95 2.47 -4.41 13.22
N MET A 96 3.17 -4.28 12.10
CA MET A 96 2.98 -5.20 10.98
C MET A 96 3.37 -6.64 11.33
N ASP A 97 4.39 -6.85 12.18
CA ASP A 97 4.74 -8.19 12.68
C ASP A 97 3.56 -8.84 13.43
N ASP A 98 2.86 -8.06 14.24
CA ASP A 98 1.74 -8.56 15.05
C ASP A 98 0.49 -8.82 14.19
N VAL A 99 0.30 -8.07 13.10
CA VAL A 99 -0.73 -8.39 12.10
C VAL A 99 -0.49 -9.77 11.52
N VAL A 100 0.75 -10.05 11.11
CA VAL A 100 1.11 -11.35 10.55
C VAL A 100 0.99 -12.45 11.59
N LYS A 101 1.37 -12.22 12.86
CA LYS A 101 1.14 -13.19 13.95
C LYS A 101 -0.35 -13.54 14.08
N GLU A 102 -1.24 -12.56 14.05
CA GLU A 102 -2.69 -12.79 14.10
C GLU A 102 -3.20 -13.56 12.88
N VAL A 103 -2.61 -13.35 11.70
CA VAL A 103 -2.90 -14.17 10.51
C VAL A 103 -2.42 -15.62 10.73
N LYS A 104 -1.19 -15.84 11.22
CA LYS A 104 -0.63 -17.18 11.45
C LYS A 104 -1.37 -17.96 12.55
N VAL A 105 -1.97 -17.29 13.54
CA VAL A 105 -2.88 -17.95 14.50
C VAL A 105 -4.04 -18.63 13.78
N GLN A 106 -4.52 -18.06 12.68
CA GLN A 106 -5.66 -18.55 11.92
C GLN A 106 -5.27 -19.45 10.74
N LEU A 107 -4.05 -19.28 10.22
CA LEU A 107 -3.50 -19.93 9.03
C LEU A 107 -2.02 -20.30 9.27
N PRO A 108 -1.72 -21.27 10.16
CA PRO A 108 -0.36 -21.52 10.65
C PRO A 108 0.62 -22.01 9.58
N ASP A 109 0.13 -22.74 8.58
CA ASP A 109 0.96 -23.32 7.51
C ASP A 109 1.18 -22.37 6.31
N LEU A 110 0.50 -21.22 6.31
CA LEU A 110 0.62 -20.22 5.25
C LEU A 110 1.98 -19.51 5.38
N PRO A 111 2.89 -19.69 4.41
CA PRO A 111 4.19 -19.04 4.47
C PRO A 111 4.04 -17.53 4.25
N VAL A 112 4.91 -16.81 4.95
CA VAL A 112 4.99 -15.36 4.92
C VAL A 112 6.33 -14.94 4.34
N VAL A 113 6.28 -14.10 3.31
CA VAL A 113 7.46 -13.55 2.64
C VAL A 113 7.57 -12.06 2.94
N GLN A 114 8.57 -11.67 3.73
CA GLN A 114 8.89 -10.27 3.95
C GLN A 114 9.62 -9.69 2.73
N VAL A 115 9.17 -8.53 2.27
CA VAL A 115 9.69 -7.81 1.09
C VAL A 115 9.96 -6.32 1.39
N GLY A 116 10.41 -5.56 0.39
CA GLY A 116 10.70 -4.13 0.51
C GLY A 116 12.19 -3.81 0.64
N VAL A 117 12.55 -2.54 0.81
CA VAL A 117 13.95 -2.08 0.75
C VAL A 117 14.54 -1.68 2.09
N VAL A 118 13.71 -1.25 3.05
CA VAL A 118 14.17 -0.70 4.33
C VAL A 118 13.12 -1.04 5.38
N GLY A 119 13.56 -1.58 6.53
CA GLY A 119 12.72 -1.86 7.69
C GLY A 119 13.32 -2.92 8.61
N GLY A 120 12.61 -3.26 9.69
CA GLY A 120 13.03 -4.34 10.58
C GLY A 120 12.63 -5.71 10.06
N THR A 121 13.44 -6.71 10.37
CA THR A 121 13.08 -8.12 10.19
C THR A 121 11.85 -8.44 11.03
N LEU A 122 10.85 -9.03 10.39
CA LEU A 122 9.65 -9.53 11.03
C LEU A 122 9.93 -10.93 11.56
N SER A 123 9.72 -11.15 12.85
CA SER A 123 9.91 -12.46 13.48
C SER A 123 8.92 -13.50 12.98
N SER A 124 7.77 -13.05 12.48
CA SER A 124 6.71 -13.89 11.95
C SER A 124 6.93 -14.32 10.48
N ALA A 125 7.90 -13.73 9.78
CA ALA A 125 8.19 -14.05 8.38
C ALA A 125 9.01 -15.33 8.22
N ASP A 126 8.60 -16.20 7.30
CA ASP A 126 9.30 -17.45 7.00
C ASP A 126 10.45 -17.23 5.99
N TYR A 127 10.30 -16.24 5.12
CA TYR A 127 11.32 -15.78 4.19
C TYR A 127 11.53 -14.28 4.32
N ASN A 128 12.78 -13.83 4.41
CA ASN A 128 13.11 -12.41 4.37
C ASN A 128 13.87 -12.07 3.09
N LEU A 129 13.15 -11.46 2.13
CA LEU A 129 13.65 -10.97 0.86
C LEU A 129 13.85 -9.44 0.86
N SER A 130 13.70 -8.77 2.01
CA SER A 130 13.93 -7.32 2.09
C SER A 130 15.35 -6.99 1.64
N SER A 131 15.46 -6.02 0.73
CA SER A 131 16.70 -5.56 0.09
C SER A 131 17.44 -6.64 -0.71
N LYS A 132 16.79 -7.75 -1.06
CA LYS A 132 17.38 -8.91 -1.79
C LYS A 132 16.73 -9.18 -3.15
N THR A 133 15.90 -8.26 -3.64
CA THR A 133 15.15 -8.41 -4.89
C THR A 133 15.45 -7.28 -5.85
N THR A 134 15.56 -7.59 -7.14
CA THR A 134 15.43 -6.60 -8.21
C THR A 134 13.96 -6.22 -8.44
N GLN A 135 13.70 -5.16 -9.20
CA GLN A 135 12.32 -4.75 -9.55
C GLN A 135 11.53 -5.89 -10.25
N PRO A 136 12.06 -6.61 -11.27
CA PRO A 136 11.32 -7.73 -11.87
C PRO A 136 11.05 -8.91 -10.92
N GLN A 137 11.97 -9.17 -9.99
CA GLN A 137 11.81 -10.22 -9.00
C GLN A 137 10.71 -9.89 -8.00
N ILE A 138 10.69 -8.67 -7.44
CA ILE A 138 9.62 -8.28 -6.51
C ILE A 138 8.25 -8.23 -7.20
N THR A 139 8.18 -7.80 -8.46
CA THR A 139 6.94 -7.90 -9.26
C THR A 139 6.43 -9.34 -9.33
N SER A 140 7.32 -10.31 -9.56
CA SER A 140 6.97 -11.73 -9.66
C SER A 140 6.55 -12.32 -8.31
N VAL A 141 7.23 -11.92 -7.23
CA VAL A 141 6.86 -12.29 -5.85
C VAL A 141 5.47 -11.76 -5.51
N LEU A 142 5.16 -10.50 -5.86
CA LEU A 142 3.82 -9.96 -5.63
C LEU A 142 2.77 -10.67 -6.48
N ALA A 143 3.03 -10.87 -7.79
CA ALA A 143 2.11 -11.50 -8.74
C ALA A 143 1.72 -12.94 -8.36
N ASN A 144 2.62 -13.67 -7.70
CA ASN A 144 2.38 -15.05 -7.27
C ASN A 144 1.83 -15.16 -5.83
N SER A 145 1.91 -14.08 -5.05
CA SER A 145 1.35 -14.06 -3.69
C SER A 145 -0.18 -14.05 -3.70
N SER A 146 -0.79 -14.46 -2.60
CA SER A 146 -2.25 -14.49 -2.45
C SER A 146 -2.78 -13.17 -1.92
N MET A 147 -1.97 -12.45 -1.14
CA MET A 147 -2.26 -11.12 -0.65
C MET A 147 -0.96 -10.45 -0.22
N HIS A 148 -0.91 -9.12 -0.33
CA HIS A 148 0.16 -8.29 0.21
C HIS A 148 -0.31 -7.46 1.40
N PHE A 149 0.41 -7.47 2.51
CA PHE A 149 0.16 -6.59 3.67
C PHE A 149 1.17 -5.45 3.69
N ASP A 150 0.68 -4.21 3.69
CA ASP A 150 1.52 -3.01 3.70
C ASP A 150 0.78 -1.79 4.28
N MET A 151 1.49 -0.68 4.42
CA MET A 151 0.90 0.66 4.44
C MET A 151 0.72 1.17 3.00
N GLU A 152 0.08 2.31 2.83
CA GLU A 152 0.07 3.00 1.53
C GLU A 152 1.51 3.27 1.04
N GLY A 153 1.86 2.73 -0.13
CA GLY A 153 3.22 2.80 -0.66
C GLY A 153 3.42 2.11 -2.01
N GLY A 154 4.68 2.10 -2.46
CA GLY A 154 5.04 1.66 -3.82
C GLY A 154 4.71 0.19 -4.14
N LEU A 155 4.85 -0.72 -3.17
CA LEU A 155 4.55 -2.14 -3.39
C LEU A 155 3.06 -2.40 -3.56
N VAL A 156 2.19 -1.61 -2.92
CA VAL A 156 0.74 -1.64 -3.14
C VAL A 156 0.40 -1.26 -4.59
N HIS A 157 1.09 -0.26 -5.16
CA HIS A 157 0.91 0.11 -6.57
C HIS A 157 1.34 -1.02 -7.52
N ILE A 158 2.49 -1.66 -7.26
CA ILE A 158 2.98 -2.79 -8.06
C ILE A 158 2.01 -3.97 -7.96
N ALA A 159 1.55 -4.30 -6.76
CA ALA A 159 0.57 -5.36 -6.52
C ALA A 159 -0.72 -5.11 -7.31
N SER A 160 -1.22 -3.87 -7.32
CA SER A 160 -2.38 -3.48 -8.14
C SER A 160 -2.14 -3.69 -9.64
N CYS A 161 -0.94 -3.42 -10.15
CA CYS A 161 -0.59 -3.64 -11.55
C CYS A 161 -0.58 -5.13 -11.94
N VAL A 162 -0.25 -6.02 -11.01
CA VAL A 162 -0.20 -7.47 -11.25
C VAL A 162 -1.45 -8.21 -10.75
N GLY A 163 -2.46 -7.48 -10.28
CA GLY A 163 -3.74 -8.04 -9.86
C GLY A 163 -3.74 -8.67 -8.46
N THR A 164 -2.71 -8.45 -7.64
CA THR A 164 -2.62 -8.98 -6.28
C THR A 164 -3.36 -8.07 -5.29
N PRO A 165 -4.41 -8.55 -4.58
CA PRO A 165 -5.09 -7.79 -3.55
C PRO A 165 -4.17 -7.45 -2.38
N CYS A 166 -4.35 -6.28 -1.77
CA CYS A 166 -3.59 -5.87 -0.59
C CYS A 166 -4.49 -5.64 0.64
N GLY A 167 -3.97 -5.96 1.83
CA GLY A 167 -4.43 -5.40 3.09
C GLY A 167 -3.62 -4.16 3.41
N VAL A 168 -4.22 -2.97 3.28
CA VAL A 168 -3.50 -1.69 3.33
C VAL A 168 -3.92 -0.89 4.56
N VAL A 169 -2.97 -0.58 5.44
CA VAL A 169 -3.20 0.31 6.58
C VAL A 169 -3.00 1.76 6.15
N PHE A 170 -4.06 2.56 6.27
CA PHE A 170 -4.02 4.00 6.01
C PHE A 170 -3.81 4.80 7.28
N GLY A 171 -3.24 5.99 7.13
CA GLY A 171 -3.11 6.97 8.21
C GLY A 171 -3.15 8.39 7.67
N PRO A 172 -2.01 9.06 7.48
CA PRO A 172 -2.02 10.45 7.02
C PRO A 172 -2.43 10.58 5.55
N THR A 173 -2.29 9.54 4.72
CA THR A 173 -2.68 9.59 3.31
C THR A 173 -4.17 9.35 3.11
N PRO A 174 -4.84 10.14 2.26
CA PRO A 174 -6.28 10.05 2.09
C PRO A 174 -6.72 8.78 1.36
N ILE A 175 -7.56 7.99 2.04
CA ILE A 175 -8.09 6.74 1.50
C ILE A 175 -8.88 6.98 0.21
N GLY A 176 -9.70 8.03 0.13
CA GLY A 176 -10.50 8.36 -1.05
C GLY A 176 -9.68 8.72 -2.28
N TYR A 177 -8.38 8.99 -2.12
CA TYR A 177 -7.47 9.29 -3.22
C TYR A 177 -6.49 8.16 -3.51
N TYR A 178 -5.94 7.49 -2.49
CA TYR A 178 -4.89 6.49 -2.66
C TYR A 178 -5.36 5.02 -2.64
N ALA A 179 -6.60 4.75 -2.24
CA ALA A 179 -7.13 3.39 -2.21
C ALA A 179 -7.30 2.80 -3.60
N TYR A 180 -7.10 1.48 -3.69
CA TYR A 180 -7.50 0.69 -4.84
C TYR A 180 -8.76 -0.11 -4.51
N PRO A 181 -9.70 -0.26 -5.46
CA PRO A 181 -10.98 -0.94 -5.20
C PRO A 181 -10.82 -2.43 -4.86
N ASN A 182 -9.75 -3.08 -5.35
CA ASN A 182 -9.50 -4.51 -5.10
C ASN A 182 -8.80 -4.79 -3.76
N ASN A 183 -8.45 -3.75 -3.00
CA ASN A 183 -7.77 -3.87 -1.72
C ASN A 183 -8.75 -3.86 -0.55
N ILE A 184 -8.32 -4.46 0.56
CA ILE A 184 -8.88 -4.19 1.88
C ILE A 184 -8.22 -2.91 2.41
N ASN A 185 -8.87 -1.78 2.17
CA ASN A 185 -8.39 -0.46 2.59
C ASN A 185 -8.84 -0.18 4.03
N ILE A 186 -7.90 -0.23 4.96
CA ILE A 186 -8.18 -0.12 6.39
C ILE A 186 -8.00 1.33 6.82
N ALA A 187 -9.13 2.01 7.02
CA ALA A 187 -9.15 3.39 7.47
C ALA A 187 -8.60 3.55 8.90
N PRO A 188 -7.92 4.67 9.20
CA PRO A 188 -7.50 4.96 10.56
C PRO A 188 -8.71 5.22 11.47
N ARG A 189 -8.57 4.91 12.77
CA ARG A 189 -9.69 4.97 13.74
C ARG A 189 -9.96 6.34 14.35
N VAL A 190 -8.96 7.22 14.37
CA VAL A 190 -8.99 8.45 15.19
C VAL A 190 -8.86 9.69 14.34
N CYS A 191 -7.87 9.74 13.46
CA CYS A 191 -7.62 10.85 12.54
C CYS A 191 -6.97 10.31 11.27
N GLY A 192 -6.87 11.13 10.22
CA GLY A 192 -6.23 10.77 8.96
C GLY A 192 -6.12 11.95 8.01
N ASP A 193 -5.76 11.68 6.77
CA ASP A 193 -5.89 12.61 5.63
C ASP A 193 -5.09 13.93 5.77
N CYS A 194 -4.04 13.95 6.59
CA CYS A 194 -3.16 15.11 6.77
C CYS A 194 -1.98 15.18 5.78
N TRP A 195 -1.93 14.27 4.81
CA TRP A 195 -0.89 14.19 3.78
C TRP A 195 -0.67 15.54 3.10
N SER A 196 0.58 15.99 3.14
CA SER A 196 1.05 17.19 2.44
C SER A 196 0.34 18.50 2.85
N ILE A 197 -0.30 18.55 4.02
CA ILE A 197 -0.84 19.81 4.60
C ILE A 197 0.31 20.71 5.09
N THR A 198 1.39 20.14 5.63
CA THR A 198 2.62 20.85 6.01
C THR A 198 3.81 20.34 5.21
N GLU A 199 4.84 21.16 5.03
CA GLU A 199 6.05 20.77 4.27
C GLU A 199 6.79 19.58 4.93
N ASP A 200 6.68 19.44 6.25
CA ASP A 200 7.33 18.39 7.05
C ASP A 200 6.40 17.24 7.46
N TRP A 201 5.24 17.09 6.80
CA TRP A 201 4.19 16.12 7.18
C TRP A 201 4.69 14.67 7.31
N GLN A 202 5.75 14.28 6.60
CA GLN A 202 6.35 12.94 6.70
C GLN A 202 7.13 12.74 8.00
N LYS A 203 7.58 13.82 8.63
CA LYS A 203 8.44 13.81 9.81
C LYS A 203 7.64 14.14 11.07
N THR A 204 6.69 15.08 10.96
CA THR A 204 5.97 15.63 12.10
C THR A 204 4.48 15.36 11.96
N CYS A 205 3.87 14.79 13.01
CA CYS A 205 2.42 14.66 13.06
C CYS A 205 1.77 16.05 13.15
N LEU A 206 0.74 16.31 12.33
CA LEU A 206 0.00 17.58 12.36
C LEU A 206 -0.58 17.92 13.76
N LEU A 207 -0.86 16.89 14.57
CA LEU A 207 -1.35 17.04 15.95
C LEU A 207 -0.22 17.23 16.98
N GLY A 208 1.04 17.28 16.55
CA GLY A 208 2.21 17.37 17.42
C GLY A 208 2.54 16.08 18.20
N ALA A 209 1.85 14.97 17.91
CA ALA A 209 2.11 13.69 18.56
C ALA A 209 3.43 13.06 18.07
N ALA A 210 4.24 12.55 19.00
CA ALA A 210 5.43 11.76 18.66
C ALA A 210 5.08 10.45 17.95
N GLU A 211 3.95 9.85 18.34
CA GLU A 211 3.37 8.65 17.74
C GLU A 211 2.05 9.04 17.06
N PRO A 212 2.00 9.09 15.71
CA PRO A 212 0.80 9.48 14.99
C PRO A 212 -0.40 8.59 15.36
N PRO A 213 -1.49 9.15 15.95
CA PRO A 213 -2.61 8.34 16.41
C PRO A 213 -3.25 7.51 15.29
N CYS A 214 -3.25 8.03 14.06
CA CYS A 214 -3.76 7.35 12.88
C CYS A 214 -3.05 6.03 12.56
N MET A 215 -1.75 5.90 12.91
CA MET A 215 -0.98 4.66 12.73
C MET A 215 -0.91 3.83 14.02
N PHE A 216 -0.81 4.47 15.19
CA PHE A 216 -0.49 3.79 16.46
C PHE A 216 -1.71 3.27 17.23
N THR A 217 -2.91 3.76 16.92
CA THR A 217 -4.14 3.31 17.60
C THR A 217 -4.87 2.18 16.86
N GLN A 218 -4.40 1.83 15.66
CA GLN A 218 -4.99 0.77 14.85
C GLN A 218 -4.53 -0.60 15.39
N PRO A 219 -5.45 -1.45 15.92
CA PRO A 219 -5.05 -2.72 16.53
C PRO A 219 -4.65 -3.75 15.46
N PRO A 220 -3.55 -4.51 15.65
CA PRO A 220 -3.08 -5.50 14.69
C PRO A 220 -4.11 -6.59 14.38
N LYS A 221 -4.79 -7.06 15.42
CA LYS A 221 -5.88 -8.02 15.30
C LYS A 221 -7.03 -7.51 14.43
N ALA A 222 -7.37 -6.23 14.51
CA ALA A 222 -8.41 -5.65 13.67
C ALA A 222 -7.99 -5.59 12.19
N VAL A 223 -6.72 -5.28 11.92
CA VAL A 223 -6.15 -5.30 10.56
C VAL A 223 -6.21 -6.73 9.99
N ALA A 224 -5.73 -7.72 10.73
CA ALA A 224 -5.76 -9.12 10.31
C ALA A 224 -7.20 -9.59 10.07
N HIS A 225 -8.11 -9.32 11.02
CA HIS A 225 -9.52 -9.72 10.92
C HIS A 225 -10.24 -9.10 9.71
N ALA A 226 -9.91 -7.87 9.33
CA ALA A 226 -10.48 -7.25 8.14
C ALA A 226 -10.05 -7.98 6.84
N ALA A 227 -8.80 -8.44 6.78
CA ALA A 227 -8.23 -9.07 5.58
C ALA A 227 -8.52 -10.58 5.48
N LEU A 228 -8.65 -11.28 6.61
CA LEU A 228 -8.78 -12.74 6.68
C LEU A 228 -9.93 -13.33 5.84
N PRO A 229 -11.14 -12.75 5.78
CA PRO A 229 -12.21 -13.30 4.94
C PRO A 229 -11.83 -13.39 3.47
N GLN A 230 -11.27 -12.31 2.90
CA GLN A 230 -10.84 -12.29 1.51
C GLN A 230 -9.62 -13.17 1.29
N LEU A 231 -8.65 -13.16 2.22
CA LEU A 231 -7.50 -14.05 2.13
C LEU A 231 -7.93 -15.52 2.07
N ARG A 232 -8.88 -15.95 2.91
CA ARG A 232 -9.42 -17.33 2.88
C ARG A 232 -10.08 -17.67 1.54
N ALA A 233 -10.84 -16.74 0.96
CA ALA A 233 -11.43 -16.94 -0.36
C ALA A 233 -10.35 -17.15 -1.44
N LEU A 234 -9.33 -16.28 -1.48
CA LEU A 234 -8.22 -16.37 -2.43
C LEU A 234 -7.39 -17.66 -2.27
N LEU A 235 -7.22 -18.14 -1.04
CA LEU A 235 -6.56 -19.42 -0.78
C LEU A 235 -7.41 -20.60 -1.27
N GLY A 236 -8.73 -20.53 -1.13
CA GLY A 236 -9.65 -21.53 -1.66
C GLY A 236 -9.57 -21.64 -3.19
N GLU A 237 -9.55 -20.51 -3.89
CA GLU A 237 -9.41 -20.45 -5.35
C GLU A 237 -8.09 -21.07 -5.83
N LYS A 238 -6.98 -20.80 -5.14
CA LYS A 238 -5.66 -21.35 -5.48
C LYS A 238 -5.50 -22.86 -5.22
N ILE A 239 -6.30 -23.45 -4.33
CA ILE A 239 -6.30 -24.90 -4.12
C ILE A 239 -7.09 -25.61 -5.24
N THR A 240 -8.03 -24.90 -5.87
CA THR A 240 -8.89 -25.44 -6.93
C THR A 240 -8.39 -25.20 -8.37
N ALA A 241 -7.41 -24.32 -8.54
CA ALA A 241 -6.79 -23.98 -9.84
C ALA A 241 -5.55 -24.85 -10.12
#